data_AF-A0A349EVE6-F1
#
_entry.id   AF-A0A349EVE6-F1
#
_cell.length_a   1.000
_cell.length_b   1.000
_cell.length_c   1.000
_cell.angle_alpha   90.00
_cell.angle_beta   90.00
_cell.angle_gamma   90.00
#
_symmetry.space_group_name_H-M   'P 1'
#
loop_
_entity.id
_entity.type
_entity.pdbx_description
1 polymer ?
#
loop_
_entity_poly.entity_id
_entity_poly.type
_entity_poly.pdbx_seq_one_letter_code
_entity_poly.pdbx_strand_id
1 'polypeptide(L)' 'MCQKIKPLFLEWVDYLSSLGYKSFCNAMNMKDYGIPQNRKGVFMASVLDVDASFEL' A
#
# COMPACT_ATOMS: atom_id res chain seq x y z
N MET A 1 8.44 -7.55 2.73
CA MET A 1 7.14 -8.23 2.65
C MET A 1 7.36 -9.74 2.75
N CYS A 2 6.64 -10.44 3.63
CA CYS A 2 6.72 -11.89 3.71
C CYS A 2 6.17 -12.49 2.41
N GLN A 3 6.90 -13.40 1.76
CA GLN A 3 6.48 -14.01 0.49
C GLN A 3 5.11 -14.72 0.61
N LYS A 4 4.78 -15.23 1.80
CA LYS A 4 3.49 -15.87 2.09
C LYS A 4 2.28 -14.93 2.04
N ILE A 5 2.48 -13.65 2.38
CA ILE A 5 1.41 -12.63 2.45
C ILE A 5 1.26 -11.91 1.10
N LYS A 6 2.30 -11.93 0.27
CA LYS A 6 2.31 -11.30 -1.05
C LYS A 6 1.14 -11.73 -1.97
N PRO A 7 0.80 -13.02 -2.14
CA PRO A 7 -0.29 -13.41 -3.02
C PRO A 7 -1.65 -12.87 -2.56
N LEU A 8 -1.95 -12.98 -1.26
CA LEU A 8 -3.19 -12.45 -0.67
C LEU A 8 -3.28 -10.92 -0.80
N PHE A 9 -2.14 -10.24 -0.69
CA PHE A 9 -2.10 -8.80 -0.89
C PHE A 9 -2.41 -8.40 -2.33
N LEU A 10 -1.89 -9.15 -3.32
CA LEU A 10 -2.17 -8.89 -4.73
C LEU A 10 -3.64 -9.17 -5.06
N GLU A 11 -4.20 -10.27 -4.54
CA GLU A 11 -5.63 -10.58 -4.67
C GLU A 11 -6.51 -9.46 -4.12
N TRP A 12 -6.12 -8.87 -2.99
CA TRP A 12 -6.81 -7.72 -2.41
C TRP A 12 -6.71 -6.45 -3.28
N VAL A 13 -5.54 -6.20 -3.87
CA VAL A 13 -5.36 -5.08 -4.82
C VAL A 13 -6.25 -5.27 -6.05
N ASP A 14 -6.30 -6.47 -6.62
CA ASP A 14 -7.11 -6.78 -7.78
C ASP A 14 -8.61 -6.65 -7.47
N TYR A 15 -9.04 -7.11 -6.30
CA TYR A 15 -10.41 -6.94 -5.83
C TYR A 15 -10.80 -5.46 -5.75
N LEU A 16 -9.97 -4.62 -5.11
CA LEU A 16 -10.23 -3.18 -5.02
C LEU A 16 -10.24 -2.50 -6.39
N SER A 17 -9.36 -2.93 -7.30
CA SER A 17 -9.36 -2.45 -8.68
C SER A 17 -10.67 -2.79 -9.41
N SER A 18 -11.24 -3.98 -9.17
CA SER A 18 -12.54 -4.38 -9.75
C SER A 18 -13.71 -3.53 -9.24
N LEU A 19 -13.56 -2.96 -8.03
CA LEU A 19 -14.54 -2.03 -7.44
C LEU A 19 -14.33 -0.59 -7.92
N GLY A 20 -13.31 -0.32 -8.75
CA GLY A 20 -12.99 1.02 -9.26
C GLY A 20 -12.09 1.85 -8.36
N TYR A 21 -11.45 1.24 -7.34
CA TYR A 21 -10.46 1.94 -6.51
C TYR A 21 -9.09 1.94 -7.17
N LYS A 22 -8.39 3.06 -7.07
CA LYS A 22 -6.96 3.16 -7.39
C LYS A 22 -6.14 2.98 -6.12
N SER A 23 -5.29 1.94 -6.10
CA SER A 23 -4.50 1.58 -4.93
C SER A 23 -3.04 1.98 -5.09
N PHE A 24 -2.52 2.78 -4.16
CA PHE A 24 -1.15 3.26 -4.11
C PHE A 24 -0.40 2.54 -2.99
N CYS A 25 0.67 1.82 -3.35
CA CYS A 25 1.46 1.05 -2.40
C CYS A 25 2.83 1.70 -2.21
N ASN A 26 3.23 1.95 -0.96
CA ASN A 26 4.57 2.42 -0.63
C ASN A 26 5.22 1.58 0.47
N ALA A 27 6.51 1.32 0.32
CA ALA A 27 7.33 0.63 1.31
C ALA A 27 8.03 1.67 2.17
N MET A 28 7.66 1.76 3.44
CA MET A 28 8.14 2.78 4.37
C MET A 28 8.86 2.14 5.56
N ASN A 29 9.89 2.81 6.06
CA ASN A 29 10.53 2.44 7.33
C ASN A 29 10.21 3.50 8.38
N MET A 30 9.70 3.06 9.54
CA MET A 30 9.31 3.96 10.62
C MET A 30 10.45 4.87 11.11
N LYS A 31 11.70 4.41 11.00
CA LYS A 31 12.88 5.22 11.34
C LYS A 31 13.02 6.50 10.52
N ASP A 32 12.56 6.48 9.27
CA ASP A 32 12.66 7.62 8.35
C ASP A 32 11.59 8.69 8.68
N TYR A 33 10.65 8.35 9.56
CA TYR A 33 9.56 9.21 10.04
C TYR A 33 9.74 9.60 11.51
N GLY A 34 10.97 9.60 12.03
CA GLY A 34 11.29 10.07 13.39
C GLY A 34 10.94 9.09 14.52
N ILE A 35 10.48 7.87 14.20
CA ILE A 35 10.21 6.84 15.20
C ILE A 35 11.48 6.00 15.37
N PRO A 36 12.08 5.89 16.57
CA PRO A 36 13.31 5.12 16.79
C PRO A 36 13.05 3.59 16.79
N GLN A 37 12.45 3.08 15.72
CA GLN A 37 12.13 1.68 15.50
C GLN A 37 12.43 1.31 14.04
N ASN A 38 13.33 0.35 13.84
CA ASN A 38 13.60 -0.20 12.51
C ASN A 38 12.53 -1.22 12.13
N ARG A 39 11.37 -0.71 11.71
CA ARG A 39 10.23 -1.49 11.25
C ARG A 39 9.86 -1.06 9.84
N LYS A 40 10.15 -1.92 8.87
CA LYS A 40 9.74 -1.76 7.48
C LYS A 40 8.33 -2.31 7.29
N GLY A 41 7.41 -1.44 6.91
CA GLY A 41 6.03 -1.77 6.55
C GLY A 41 5.77 -1.49 5.08
N VAL A 42 4.82 -2.20 4.50
CA VAL A 42 4.20 -1.80 3.22
C VAL A 42 2.84 -1.26 3.58
N PHE A 43 2.53 -0.05 3.12
CA PHE A 43 1.25 0.59 3.32
C PHE A 43 0.59 0.76 1.96
N MET A 44 -0.73 0.60 1.95
CA MET A 44 -1.55 0.80 0.76
C MET A 44 -2.65 1.79 1.10
N ALA A 45 -2.79 2.82 0.27
CA ALA A 45 -3.91 3.75 0.30
C ALA A 45 -4.75 3.52 -0.96
N SER A 46 -6.06 3.36 -0.80
CA SER A 46 -6.98 3.12 -1.91
C SER A 46 -7.99 4.24 -1.99
N VAL A 47 -8.14 4.85 -3.16
CA VAL A 47 -9.01 6.00 -3.39
C VAL A 47 -10.05 5.62 -4.45
N LEU A 48 -11.33 5.88 -4.15
CA LEU A 48 -12.45 5.71 -5.09
C LEU A 48 -12.59 7.00 -5.90
N ASP A 49 -11.67 7.23 -6.83
CA ASP A 49 -11.70 8.39 -7.72
C ASP A 49 -10.93 8.08 -9.01
N VAL A 50 -11.52 8.46 -10.15
CA VAL A 50 -11.02 8.20 -11.50
C VAL A 50 -9.77 9.03 -11.78
N ASP A 51 -9.67 10.22 -11.19
CA ASP A 51 -8.58 11.18 -11.42
C ASP A 51 -7.56 11.25 -10.29
N ALA A 52 -7.63 10.33 -9.32
CA ALA A 52 -6.72 10.33 -8.16
C ALA A 52 -5.24 10.27 -8.60
N SER A 53 -4.51 11.32 -8.29
CA SER A 53 -3.05 11.37 -8.28
C SER A 53 -2.61 11.38 -6.82
N PHE A 54 -1.82 10.39 -6.43
CA PHE A 54 -1.23 10.34 -5.10
C PHE A 54 0.24 10.76 -5.24
N GLU A 55 0.53 12.00 -4.84
CA GLU A 55 1.90 12.49 -4.68
C GLU A 55 2.31 12.27 -3.21
N LEU A 56 3.52 11.73 -3.02
CA LEU A 56 4.12 11.38 -1.74
C LEU A 56 5.24 12.35 -1.39
#